data_AF-A0A5B6W710-F1
#
_entry.id   AF-A0A5B6W710-F1
#
_cell.length_a   1.000
_cell.length_b   1.000
_cell.length_c   1.000
_cell.angle_alpha   90.00
_cell.angle_beta   90.00
_cell.angle_gamma   90.00
#
_symmetry.space_group_name_H-M   'P 1'
#
loop_
_entity.id
_entity.type
_entity.pdbx_description
1 polymer ?
#
loop_
_entity_poly.entity_id
_entity_poly.type
_entity_poly.pdbx_seq_one_letter_code
_entity_poly.pdbx_strand_id
1 'polypeptide(L)'
;MELGRDSDTGGQVKYVVELARALGTMPGVYRVDLLTRQVSAPDVDWSYAEPTEMLTPRTTESSMQELGESSGAYIIRIPFGPKEKYIPKELLWPHIPEFVDCALSHIRQMSKVLGEQIGGGQPVWPVAIHGHYADAGDSAALLSGALNVPMLFTGHSLGRDKLEQILKQGRQSRDEINTTYKIMRRIEAEELSLDSSEIVITSTRQEIEEQWRLYDGFDPVLERKLRARIKRGVNCHGRFMPRMVVIPPGMEFHHIVPHEGDMDGDTERNEEDPTPDPPIWSEVMRFFTNPRKPMILALARPDPKKNITTLVKAFGECRPLRELANLFYPNDLTSLAVADINNGKP
;
A
#
# COMPACT_ATOMS: atom_id res chain seq x y z
N MET A 1 -11.15 -2.99 -8.22
CA MET A 1 -9.98 -2.27 -7.65
C MET A 1 -9.32 -1.49 -8.77
N GLU A 2 -9.24 -0.16 -8.65
CA GLU A 2 -8.52 0.69 -9.61
C GLU A 2 -7.10 0.93 -9.08
N LEU A 3 -6.09 0.53 -9.85
CA LEU A 3 -4.68 0.79 -9.54
C LEU A 3 -4.14 1.80 -10.55
N GLY A 4 -3.41 2.82 -10.10
CA GLY A 4 -2.75 3.77 -10.99
C GLY A 4 -3.57 5.02 -11.32
N ARG A 5 -4.87 5.06 -10.98
CA ARG A 5 -5.77 6.19 -11.24
C ARG A 5 -5.21 7.53 -10.79
N ASP A 6 -4.59 7.58 -9.60
CA ASP A 6 -3.97 8.78 -9.06
C ASP A 6 -2.77 8.46 -8.14
N SER A 7 -2.24 9.50 -7.47
CA SER A 7 -1.14 9.34 -6.51
C SER A 7 -1.52 8.50 -5.28
N ASP A 8 -2.81 8.32 -5.01
CA ASP A 8 -3.35 7.81 -3.75
C ASP A 8 -3.75 6.33 -3.92
N THR A 9 -4.04 5.90 -5.16
CA THR A 9 -4.43 4.54 -5.52
C THR A 9 -3.27 3.76 -6.17
N GLY A 10 -2.62 2.89 -5.40
CA GLY A 10 -1.71 1.90 -5.99
C GLY A 10 -1.19 0.84 -5.02
N GLY A 11 0.13 0.67 -4.89
CA GLY A 11 0.72 -0.47 -4.17
C GLY A 11 0.18 -0.70 -2.75
N GLN A 12 -0.08 0.37 -2.00
CA GLN A 12 -0.72 0.31 -0.68
C GLN A 12 -2.13 -0.32 -0.75
N VAL A 13 -2.97 0.09 -1.70
CA VAL A 13 -4.35 -0.40 -1.84
C VAL A 13 -4.34 -1.90 -2.12
N LYS A 14 -3.48 -2.35 -3.04
CA LYS A 14 -3.30 -3.79 -3.31
C LYS A 14 -2.84 -4.53 -2.06
N TYR A 15 -1.85 -3.98 -1.34
CA TYR A 15 -1.35 -4.58 -0.11
C TYR A 15 -2.45 -4.78 0.92
N VAL A 16 -3.24 -3.74 1.25
CA VAL A 16 -4.21 -3.81 2.35
C VAL A 16 -5.41 -4.71 2.00
N VAL A 17 -5.84 -4.74 0.74
CA VAL A 17 -6.93 -5.62 0.31
C VAL A 17 -6.50 -7.08 0.31
N GLU A 18 -5.29 -7.39 -0.16
CA GLU A 18 -4.78 -8.77 -0.10
C GLU A 18 -4.49 -9.20 1.35
N LEU A 19 -3.97 -8.30 2.19
CA LEU A 19 -3.82 -8.55 3.62
C LEU A 19 -5.17 -8.85 4.28
N ALA A 20 -6.19 -8.02 4.05
CA ALA A 20 -7.52 -8.23 4.62
C ALA A 20 -8.12 -9.56 4.17
N ARG A 21 -7.97 -9.91 2.89
CA ARG A 21 -8.43 -11.19 2.34
C ARG A 21 -7.72 -12.38 2.98
N ALA A 22 -6.39 -12.31 3.13
CA ALA A 22 -5.61 -13.36 3.77
C ALA A 22 -5.95 -13.50 5.26
N LEU A 23 -6.08 -12.39 5.99
CA LEU A 23 -6.51 -12.42 7.39
C LEU A 23 -7.92 -13.02 7.54
N GLY A 24 -8.84 -12.70 6.62
CA GLY A 24 -10.20 -13.24 6.63
C GLY A 24 -10.30 -14.74 6.41
N THR A 25 -9.24 -15.41 5.94
CA THR A 25 -9.17 -16.88 5.80
C THR A 25 -8.34 -17.55 6.90
N MET A 26 -7.74 -16.77 7.81
CA MET A 26 -6.89 -17.33 8.86
C MET A 26 -7.72 -17.99 9.98
N PRO A 27 -7.35 -19.20 10.43
CA PRO A 27 -7.97 -19.82 11.59
C PRO A 27 -7.90 -18.91 12.82
N GLY A 28 -9.04 -18.72 13.49
CA GLY A 28 -9.16 -17.84 14.67
C GLY A 28 -9.51 -16.38 14.34
N VAL A 29 -9.52 -15.99 13.07
CA VAL A 29 -10.04 -14.68 12.64
C VAL A 29 -11.48 -14.86 12.16
N TYR A 30 -12.44 -14.29 12.89
CA TYR A 30 -13.84 -14.37 12.49
C TYR A 30 -14.18 -13.34 11.40
N ARG A 31 -13.70 -12.10 11.55
CA ARG A 31 -14.04 -10.98 10.67
C ARG A 31 -12.88 -9.99 10.56
N VAL A 32 -12.73 -9.40 9.37
CA VAL A 32 -11.81 -8.30 9.08
C VAL A 32 -12.57 -7.16 8.41
N ASP A 33 -12.53 -5.97 8.98
CA ASP A 33 -13.08 -4.76 8.37
C ASP A 33 -11.95 -3.83 7.90
N LEU A 34 -11.85 -3.63 6.59
CA LEU A 34 -10.98 -2.63 5.95
C LEU A 34 -11.74 -1.32 5.84
N LEU A 35 -11.49 -0.40 6.76
CA LEU A 35 -12.15 0.91 6.77
C LEU A 35 -11.50 1.87 5.77
N THR A 36 -12.30 2.56 4.97
CA THR A 36 -11.83 3.59 4.03
C THR A 36 -12.90 4.67 3.85
N ARG A 37 -12.62 5.70 3.06
CA ARG A 37 -13.56 6.79 2.77
C ARG A 37 -14.66 6.36 1.78
N GLN A 38 -15.90 6.74 2.04
CA GLN A 38 -17.00 6.68 1.07
C GLN A 38 -16.96 7.90 0.14
N VAL A 39 -16.99 7.66 -1.18
CA VAL A 39 -16.91 8.71 -2.20
C VAL A 39 -17.99 8.50 -3.24
N SER A 40 -18.84 9.51 -3.44
CA SER A 40 -19.95 9.51 -4.41
C SER A 40 -19.74 10.53 -5.53
N ALA A 41 -18.50 10.98 -5.70
CA ALA A 41 -18.14 11.97 -6.70
C ALA A 41 -18.38 11.44 -8.13
N PRO A 42 -18.90 12.26 -9.06
CA PRO A 42 -19.29 11.82 -10.40
C PRO A 42 -18.10 11.40 -11.27
N ASP A 43 -16.89 11.83 -10.92
CA ASP A 43 -15.66 11.46 -11.59
C ASP A 43 -15.08 10.12 -11.09
N VAL A 44 -15.55 9.59 -9.95
CA VAL A 44 -15.11 8.32 -9.35
C VAL A 44 -16.10 7.20 -9.70
N ASP A 45 -15.62 5.97 -9.82
CA ASP A 45 -16.49 4.82 -10.08
C ASP A 45 -17.56 4.69 -8.98
N TRP A 46 -18.79 4.35 -9.38
CA TRP A 46 -19.94 4.28 -8.49
C TRP A 46 -19.76 3.30 -7.32
N SER A 47 -18.91 2.27 -7.48
CA SER A 47 -18.63 1.30 -6.41
C SER A 47 -17.97 1.93 -5.19
N TYR A 48 -17.34 3.10 -5.30
CA TYR A 48 -16.79 3.83 -4.15
C TYR A 48 -17.88 4.45 -3.26
N ALA A 49 -19.11 4.54 -3.76
CA ALA A 49 -20.27 4.96 -2.98
C ALA A 49 -20.90 3.79 -2.21
N GLU A 50 -20.60 2.53 -2.55
CA GLU A 50 -21.16 1.37 -1.87
C GLU A 50 -20.62 1.27 -0.43
N PRO A 51 -21.47 1.36 0.60
CA PRO A 51 -21.02 1.45 1.99
C PRO A 51 -20.30 0.19 2.47
N THR A 52 -20.57 -0.96 1.87
CA THR A 52 -19.98 -2.24 2.25
C THR A 52 -19.76 -3.11 1.01
N GLU A 53 -18.59 -3.71 0.91
CA GLU A 53 -18.25 -4.68 -0.13
C GLU A 53 -17.55 -5.88 0.52
N MET A 54 -18.03 -7.09 0.25
CA MET A 54 -17.39 -8.31 0.74
C MET A 54 -16.18 -8.66 -0.13
N LEU A 55 -15.03 -8.92 0.49
CA LEU A 55 -13.84 -9.43 -0.18
C LEU A 55 -13.92 -10.95 -0.25
N THR A 56 -14.36 -11.47 -1.40
CA THR A 56 -14.53 -12.91 -1.61
C THR A 56 -13.19 -13.66 -1.43
N PRO A 57 -13.13 -14.77 -0.68
CA PRO A 57 -11.93 -15.60 -0.63
C PRO A 57 -11.53 -16.10 -2.04
N ARG A 58 -10.23 -16.21 -2.32
CA ARG A 58 -9.73 -16.62 -3.64
C ARG A 58 -9.74 -18.13 -3.86
N THR A 59 -9.65 -18.90 -2.78
CA THR A 59 -9.74 -20.36 -2.80
C THR A 59 -11.14 -20.78 -2.36
N THR A 60 -11.96 -21.23 -3.31
CA THR A 60 -13.27 -21.85 -3.06
C THR A 60 -13.17 -23.32 -2.62
N GLU A 61 -11.96 -23.87 -2.55
CA GLU A 61 -11.75 -25.29 -2.26
C GLU A 61 -11.21 -25.48 -0.84
N SER A 62 -12.01 -26.21 -0.04
CA SER A 62 -11.80 -26.66 1.34
C SER A 62 -12.36 -25.76 2.45
N SER A 63 -13.34 -26.33 3.14
CA SER A 63 -14.00 -25.85 4.36
C SER A 63 -14.94 -24.65 4.23
N MET A 64 -16.08 -24.86 3.56
CA MET A 64 -17.33 -24.31 4.09
C MET A 64 -17.64 -24.98 5.44
N GLN A 65 -16.83 -24.68 6.46
CA GLN A 65 -17.39 -24.64 7.81
C GLN A 65 -18.43 -23.53 7.77
N GLU A 66 -19.59 -23.78 8.36
CA GLU A 66 -20.70 -22.84 8.51
C GLU A 66 -20.25 -21.62 9.34
N LEU A 67 -19.39 -20.78 8.77
CA LEU A 67 -19.03 -19.50 9.33
C LEU A 67 -20.25 -18.59 9.15
N GLY A 68 -20.63 -17.88 10.22
CA GLY A 68 -21.83 -17.03 10.22
C GLY A 68 -21.81 -15.97 9.11
N GLU A 69 -22.98 -15.42 8.79
CA GLU A 69 -23.20 -14.48 7.68
C GLU A 69 -22.28 -13.24 7.70
N SER A 70 -21.73 -12.89 8.87
CA SER A 70 -20.85 -11.73 9.06
C SER A 70 -19.36 -12.07 9.10
N SER A 71 -18.97 -13.30 8.77
CA SER A 71 -17.59 -13.76 8.74
C SER A 71 -16.84 -13.38 7.46
N GLY A 72 -15.50 -13.35 7.55
CA GLY A 72 -14.62 -13.03 6.43
C GLY A 72 -14.20 -11.56 6.39
N ALA A 73 -13.83 -11.08 5.21
CA ALA A 73 -13.23 -9.75 5.03
C ALA A 73 -14.16 -8.81 4.26
N TYR A 74 -14.24 -7.55 4.70
CA TYR A 74 -15.13 -6.54 4.13
C TYR A 74 -14.38 -5.21 3.94
N ILE A 75 -14.65 -4.51 2.84
CA ILE A 75 -14.37 -3.09 2.71
C ILE A 75 -15.57 -2.34 3.29
N ILE A 76 -15.32 -1.49 4.28
CA ILE A 76 -16.33 -0.63 4.89
C ILE A 76 -16.00 0.81 4.54
N ARG A 77 -16.88 1.46 3.79
CA ARG A 77 -16.70 2.83 3.33
C ARG A 77 -17.42 3.79 4.28
N ILE A 78 -16.64 4.47 5.10
CA ILE A 78 -17.10 5.42 6.10
C ILE A 78 -17.36 6.78 5.44
N PRO A 79 -18.57 7.34 5.57
CA PRO A 79 -18.85 8.68 5.10
C PRO A 79 -18.17 9.73 5.97
N PHE A 80 -17.31 10.55 5.37
CA PHE A 80 -16.78 11.74 6.02
C PHE A 80 -16.30 12.79 5.00
N GLY A 81 -16.37 14.05 5.39
CA GLY A 81 -16.16 15.18 4.52
C GLY A 81 -17.15 15.23 3.33
N PRO A 82 -16.92 16.13 2.36
CA PRO A 82 -17.77 16.26 1.17
C PRO A 82 -17.84 14.98 0.31
N LYS A 83 -18.93 14.19 0.43
CA LYS A 83 -19.10 12.90 -0.27
C LYS A 83 -19.06 13.02 -1.80
N GLU A 84 -19.63 14.09 -2.33
CA GLU A 84 -19.73 14.37 -3.78
C GLU A 84 -18.41 14.83 -4.41
N LYS A 85 -17.31 14.79 -3.65
CA LYS A 85 -15.98 15.22 -4.11
C LYS A 85 -14.91 14.23 -3.69
N TYR A 86 -14.02 13.93 -4.62
CA TYR A 86 -12.74 13.32 -4.29
C TYR A 86 -11.86 14.32 -3.52
N ILE A 87 -11.22 13.86 -2.45
CA ILE A 87 -10.32 14.65 -1.62
C ILE A 87 -8.97 13.94 -1.62
N PRO A 88 -7.91 14.56 -2.17
CA PRO A 88 -6.57 14.00 -2.12
C PRO A 88 -6.10 13.80 -0.68
N LYS A 89 -5.28 12.78 -0.43
CA LYS A 89 -4.75 12.43 0.90
C LYS A 89 -4.11 13.62 1.64
N GLU A 90 -3.43 14.52 0.94
CA GLU A 90 -2.83 15.73 1.52
C GLU A 90 -3.87 16.67 2.17
N LEU A 91 -5.14 16.57 1.80
CA LEU A 91 -6.23 17.44 2.25
C LEU A 91 -7.23 16.73 3.19
N LEU A 92 -7.00 15.46 3.54
CA LEU A 92 -7.89 14.71 4.43
C LEU A 92 -7.78 15.12 5.91
N TRP A 93 -6.67 15.72 6.33
CA TRP A 93 -6.36 16.01 7.74
C TRP A 93 -7.49 16.68 8.54
N PRO A 94 -8.21 17.70 8.03
CA PRO A 94 -9.31 18.33 8.77
C PRO A 94 -10.50 17.41 9.03
N HIS A 95 -10.63 16.32 8.28
CA HIS A 95 -11.76 15.40 8.35
C HIS A 95 -11.44 14.10 9.11
N ILE A 96 -10.21 13.93 9.60
CA ILE A 96 -9.82 12.74 10.38
C ILE A 96 -10.69 12.56 11.64
N PRO A 97 -11.01 13.61 12.43
CA PRO A 97 -11.90 13.44 13.58
C PRO A 97 -13.29 12.92 13.20
N GLU A 98 -13.86 13.41 12.09
CA GLU A 98 -15.16 12.94 11.57
C GLU A 98 -15.08 11.47 11.16
N PHE A 99 -14.01 11.06 10.49
CA PHE A 99 -13.77 9.64 10.17
C PHE A 99 -13.71 8.79 11.44
N VAL A 100 -12.98 9.22 12.47
CA VAL A 100 -12.84 8.50 13.74
C VAL A 100 -14.19 8.32 14.42
N ASP A 101 -15.01 9.37 14.50
CA ASP A 101 -16.35 9.29 15.11
C ASP A 101 -17.25 8.29 14.38
N CYS A 102 -17.29 8.36 13.05
CA CYS A 102 -18.10 7.45 12.24
C CYS A 102 -17.56 6.00 12.27
N ALA A 103 -16.24 5.82 12.23
CA ALA A 103 -15.60 4.51 12.36
C ALA A 103 -15.86 3.89 13.74
N LEU A 104 -15.78 4.68 14.81
CA LEU A 104 -16.10 4.23 16.16
C LEU A 104 -17.56 3.78 16.27
N SER A 105 -18.50 4.50 15.64
CA SER A 105 -19.90 4.09 15.56
C SER A 105 -20.07 2.74 14.85
N HIS A 106 -19.39 2.55 13.71
CA HIS A 106 -19.39 1.28 12.97
C HIS A 106 -18.85 0.14 13.85
N ILE A 107 -17.69 0.32 14.48
CA ILE A 107 -17.07 -0.70 15.34
C ILE A 107 -17.99 -1.08 16.49
N ARG A 108 -18.65 -0.10 17.15
CA ARG A 108 -19.59 -0.36 18.24
C ARG A 108 -20.83 -1.12 17.78
N GLN A 109 -21.37 -0.77 16.60
CA GLN A 109 -22.49 -1.49 16.02
C GLN A 109 -22.10 -2.94 15.70
N MET A 110 -20.97 -3.14 15.03
CA MET A 110 -20.48 -4.48 14.71
C MET A 110 -20.16 -5.28 15.97
N SER A 111 -19.62 -4.64 17.01
CA SER A 111 -19.35 -5.31 18.28
C SER A 111 -20.60 -5.90 18.91
N LYS A 112 -21.73 -5.19 18.83
CA LYS A 112 -23.03 -5.69 19.29
C LYS A 112 -23.53 -6.84 18.41
N VAL A 113 -23.52 -6.68 17.09
CA VAL A 113 -23.99 -7.70 16.13
C VAL A 113 -23.19 -9.00 16.29
N LEU A 114 -21.87 -8.90 16.36
CA LEU A 114 -20.98 -10.05 16.60
C LEU A 114 -21.19 -10.63 18.00
N GLY A 115 -21.52 -9.79 18.99
CA GLY A 115 -21.89 -10.24 20.31
C GLY A 115 -23.11 -11.17 20.32
N GLU A 116 -24.13 -10.84 19.54
CA GLU A 116 -25.33 -11.66 19.37
C GLU A 116 -25.03 -12.96 18.58
N GLN A 117 -24.17 -12.90 17.56
CA GLN A 117 -23.86 -14.05 16.71
C GLN A 117 -22.87 -15.06 17.33
N ILE A 118 -21.78 -14.56 17.92
CA ILE A 118 -20.65 -15.38 18.39
C ILE A 118 -20.19 -15.07 19.81
N GLY A 119 -20.61 -13.94 20.39
CA GLY A 119 -20.19 -13.50 21.73
C GLY A 119 -21.11 -13.95 22.88
N GLY A 120 -22.11 -14.80 22.62
CA GLY A 120 -23.07 -15.23 23.65
C GLY A 120 -23.90 -14.07 24.24
N GLY A 121 -24.17 -13.04 23.43
CA GLY A 121 -24.87 -11.82 23.83
C GLY A 121 -23.97 -10.75 24.47
N GLN A 122 -22.66 -10.99 24.63
CA GLN A 122 -21.70 -9.99 25.10
C GLN A 122 -21.02 -9.29 23.92
N PRO A 123 -20.72 -7.97 24.01
CA PRO A 123 -20.02 -7.26 22.95
C PRO A 123 -18.67 -7.90 22.59
N VAL A 124 -18.43 -8.09 21.30
CA VAL A 124 -17.15 -8.61 20.78
C VAL A 124 -16.35 -7.44 20.22
N TRP A 125 -15.21 -7.13 20.82
CA TRP A 125 -14.36 -6.01 20.39
C TRP A 125 -13.29 -6.49 19.40
N PRO A 126 -12.80 -5.61 18.51
CA PRO A 126 -11.66 -5.95 17.68
C PRO A 126 -10.45 -6.30 18.57
N VAL A 127 -9.71 -7.33 18.18
CA VAL A 127 -8.49 -7.74 18.89
C VAL A 127 -7.32 -6.78 18.66
N ALA A 128 -7.37 -6.03 17.56
CA ALA A 128 -6.37 -5.08 17.16
C ALA A 128 -6.93 -4.09 16.12
N ILE A 129 -6.28 -2.93 16.00
CA ILE A 129 -6.53 -1.94 14.94
C ILE A 129 -5.23 -1.71 14.19
N HIS A 130 -5.23 -1.84 12.86
CA HIS A 130 -4.02 -1.71 12.04
C HIS A 130 -4.09 -0.46 11.17
N GLY A 131 -3.30 0.57 11.50
CA GLY A 131 -3.15 1.77 10.69
C GLY A 131 -2.23 1.54 9.49
N HIS A 132 -2.64 2.00 8.31
CA HIS A 132 -1.87 1.91 7.08
C HIS A 132 -1.70 3.27 6.42
N TYR A 133 -0.46 3.78 6.36
CA TYR A 133 -0.13 5.16 5.98
C TYR A 133 -0.55 6.19 7.05
N ALA A 134 -0.08 7.43 6.91
CA ALA A 134 -0.05 8.40 8.00
C ALA A 134 -1.43 8.85 8.50
N ASP A 135 -2.38 9.08 7.59
CA ASP A 135 -3.76 9.48 7.90
C ASP A 135 -4.54 8.37 8.63
N ALA A 136 -4.42 7.12 8.15
CA ALA A 136 -5.01 5.98 8.84
C ALA A 136 -4.27 5.62 10.13
N GLY A 137 -2.97 5.92 10.23
CA GLY A 137 -2.19 5.81 11.46
C GLY A 137 -2.72 6.74 12.55
N ASP A 138 -2.94 8.00 12.21
CA ASP A 138 -3.56 9.00 13.10
C ASP A 138 -4.95 8.55 13.56
N SER A 139 -5.78 8.13 12.60
CA SER A 139 -7.10 7.60 12.89
C SER A 139 -7.06 6.35 13.79
N ALA A 140 -6.13 5.42 13.52
CA ALA A 140 -5.96 4.19 14.29
C ALA A 140 -5.46 4.47 15.71
N ALA A 141 -4.59 5.47 15.91
CA ALA A 141 -4.14 5.89 17.24
C ALA A 141 -5.31 6.39 18.09
N LEU A 142 -6.16 7.23 17.51
CA LEU A 142 -7.36 7.75 18.18
C LEU A 142 -8.38 6.64 18.48
N LEU A 143 -8.65 5.75 17.52
CA LEU A 143 -9.57 4.62 17.70
C LEU A 143 -9.05 3.62 18.75
N SER A 144 -7.76 3.29 18.69
CA SER A 144 -7.07 2.41 19.63
C SER A 144 -7.19 2.93 21.06
N GLY A 145 -6.88 4.22 21.27
CA GLY A 145 -7.01 4.86 22.58
C GLY A 145 -8.45 4.90 23.08
N ALA A 146 -9.43 5.19 22.21
CA ALA A 146 -10.84 5.25 22.58
C ALA A 146 -11.42 3.87 22.94
N LEU A 147 -10.97 2.81 22.26
CA LEU A 147 -11.46 1.44 22.43
C LEU A 147 -10.62 0.64 23.43
N ASN A 148 -9.44 1.14 23.82
CA ASN A 148 -8.43 0.41 24.59
C ASN A 148 -8.07 -0.94 23.94
N VAL A 149 -7.81 -0.91 22.64
CA VAL A 149 -7.48 -2.07 21.80
C VAL A 149 -6.07 -1.89 21.22
N PRO A 150 -5.21 -2.92 21.18
CA PRO A 150 -3.86 -2.81 20.63
C PRO A 150 -3.81 -2.22 19.21
N MET A 151 -2.88 -1.28 18.98
CA MET A 151 -2.62 -0.72 17.66
C MET A 151 -1.42 -1.40 17.00
N LEU A 152 -1.57 -1.74 15.72
CA LEU A 152 -0.48 -2.06 14.80
C LEU A 152 -0.35 -0.95 13.77
N PHE A 153 0.84 -0.76 13.22
CA PHE A 153 1.07 0.27 12.21
C PHE A 153 2.01 -0.18 11.10
N THR A 154 1.67 0.21 9.86
CA THR A 154 2.53 0.06 8.69
C THR A 154 2.56 1.39 7.93
N GLY A 155 3.74 2.01 7.87
CA GLY A 155 3.89 3.34 7.28
C GLY A 155 3.73 3.38 5.76
N HIS A 156 4.16 2.33 5.04
CA HIS A 156 4.27 2.23 3.56
C HIS A 156 5.24 3.24 2.92
N SER A 157 5.11 4.51 3.26
CA SER A 157 6.00 5.61 2.90
C SER A 157 6.08 6.55 4.09
N LEU A 158 7.25 7.09 4.38
CA LEU A 158 7.48 7.95 5.56
C LEU A 158 7.71 9.41 5.17
N GLY A 159 7.11 10.31 5.95
CA GLY A 159 7.17 11.75 5.77
C GLY A 159 8.58 12.32 5.93
N ARG A 160 9.35 11.91 6.94
CA ARG A 160 10.72 12.40 7.16
C ARG A 160 11.66 11.99 6.02
N ASP A 161 11.62 10.73 5.60
CA ASP A 161 12.39 10.24 4.44
C ASP A 161 12.00 11.00 3.15
N LYS A 162 10.69 11.18 2.90
CA LYS A 162 10.22 11.96 1.75
C LYS A 162 10.71 13.41 1.80
N LEU A 163 10.70 14.05 2.97
CA LEU A 163 11.18 15.42 3.15
C LEU A 163 12.68 15.52 2.86
N GLU A 164 13.50 14.64 3.43
CA GLU A 164 14.95 14.63 3.17
C GLU A 164 15.27 14.45 1.68
N GLN A 165 14.57 13.53 1.01
CA GLN A 165 14.78 13.26 -0.42
C GLN A 165 14.45 14.48 -1.28
N ILE A 166 13.33 15.18 -1.02
CA ILE A 166 12.95 16.36 -1.81
C ILE A 166 13.92 17.52 -1.54
N LEU A 167 14.31 17.73 -0.28
CA LEU A 167 15.29 18.77 0.08
C LEU A 167 16.66 18.53 -0.59
N LYS A 168 17.13 17.26 -0.67
CA LYS A 168 18.37 16.90 -1.36
C LYS A 168 18.34 17.24 -2.86
N GLN A 169 17.16 17.30 -3.49
CA GLN A 169 17.04 17.72 -4.89
C GLN A 169 17.23 19.24 -5.07
N GLY A 170 17.11 20.03 -4.01
CA GLY A 170 17.33 21.48 -4.03
C GLY A 170 16.33 22.28 -4.87
N ARG A 171 15.22 21.67 -5.31
CA ARG A 171 14.23 22.29 -6.20
C ARG A 171 13.16 23.10 -5.47
N GLN A 172 12.91 22.78 -4.20
CA GLN A 172 11.84 23.38 -3.40
C GLN A 172 12.35 23.67 -2.00
N SER A 173 11.91 24.78 -1.43
CA SER A 173 12.10 25.12 -0.02
C SER A 173 11.23 24.24 0.88
N ARG A 174 11.61 24.15 2.16
CA ARG A 174 10.83 23.39 3.15
C ARG A 174 9.37 23.84 3.24
N ASP A 175 9.12 25.15 3.12
CA ASP A 175 7.77 25.72 3.23
C ASP A 175 6.91 25.41 2.01
N GLU A 176 7.50 25.39 0.81
CA GLU A 176 6.82 24.94 -0.41
C GLU A 176 6.45 23.46 -0.31
N ILE A 177 7.38 22.61 0.12
CA ILE A 177 7.14 21.18 0.34
C ILE A 177 6.00 20.99 1.35
N ASN A 178 6.02 21.73 2.45
CA ASN A 178 4.95 21.66 3.45
C ASN A 178 3.61 22.15 2.91
N THR A 179 3.59 23.20 2.10
CA THR A 179 2.36 23.73 1.50
C THR A 179 1.71 22.69 0.58
N THR A 180 2.50 22.04 -0.28
CA THR A 180 2.05 21.03 -1.24
C THR A 180 1.66 19.71 -0.58
N TYR A 181 2.52 19.15 0.28
CA TYR A 181 2.36 17.79 0.78
C TYR A 181 1.81 17.71 2.21
N LYS A 182 1.59 18.85 2.87
CA LYS A 182 1.31 18.93 4.31
C LYS A 182 2.28 18.09 5.13
N ILE A 183 3.56 18.13 4.74
CA ILE A 183 4.58 17.19 5.20
C ILE A 183 4.79 17.24 6.71
N MET A 184 4.64 18.42 7.33
CA MET A 184 4.78 18.56 8.78
C MET A 184 3.61 17.89 9.52
N ARG A 185 2.37 18.07 9.05
CA ARG A 185 1.19 17.41 9.63
C ARG A 185 1.24 15.89 9.47
N ARG A 186 1.79 15.42 8.35
CA ARG A 186 2.05 14.01 8.11
C ARG A 186 3.09 13.43 9.09
N ILE A 187 4.22 14.12 9.28
CA ILE A 187 5.26 13.68 10.22
C ILE A 187 4.70 13.62 11.64
N GLU A 188 3.89 14.61 12.04
CA GLU A 188 3.20 14.61 13.34
C GLU A 188 2.27 13.38 13.50
N ALA A 189 1.46 13.05 12.49
CA ALA A 189 0.63 11.85 12.50
C ALA A 189 1.47 10.56 12.63
N GLU A 190 2.60 10.48 11.94
CA GLU A 190 3.49 9.33 11.98
C GLU A 190 4.18 9.18 13.34
N GLU A 191 4.59 10.29 13.99
CA GLU A 191 5.11 10.29 15.37
C GLU A 191 4.05 9.82 16.38
N LEU A 192 2.81 10.32 16.27
CA LEU A 192 1.69 9.87 17.09
C LEU A 192 1.40 8.37 16.90
N SER A 193 1.44 7.92 15.64
CA SER A 193 1.23 6.51 15.30
C SER A 193 2.33 5.62 15.87
N LEU A 194 3.59 6.07 15.83
CA LEU A 194 4.71 5.36 16.46
C LEU A 194 4.51 5.21 17.97
N ASP A 195 4.15 6.29 18.65
CA ASP A 195 3.96 6.30 20.10
C ASP A 195 2.79 5.39 20.54
N SER A 196 1.71 5.39 19.76
CA SER A 196 0.49 4.63 20.05
C SER A 196 0.57 3.14 19.69
N SER A 197 1.56 2.73 18.89
CA SER A 197 1.64 1.37 18.35
C SER A 197 2.31 0.40 19.30
N GLU A 198 1.73 -0.80 19.43
CA GLU A 198 2.40 -1.94 20.07
C GLU A 198 3.45 -2.55 19.14
N ILE A 199 3.09 -2.64 17.85
CA ILE A 199 3.92 -3.24 16.80
C ILE A 199 3.90 -2.34 15.57
N VAL A 200 5.08 -2.08 15.02
CA VAL A 200 5.26 -1.44 13.72
C VAL A 200 5.80 -2.50 12.75
N ILE A 201 5.06 -2.75 11.68
CA ILE A 201 5.39 -3.72 10.64
C ILE A 201 6.04 -2.98 9.48
N THR A 202 7.24 -3.40 9.11
CA THR A 202 8.01 -2.85 7.98
C THR A 202 8.24 -3.91 6.92
N SER A 203 8.46 -3.48 5.67
CA SER A 203 8.74 -4.42 4.58
C SER A 203 10.19 -4.90 4.60
N THR A 204 11.10 -4.04 5.09
CA THR A 204 12.54 -4.32 5.12
C THR A 204 13.18 -3.87 6.42
N ARG A 205 14.40 -4.38 6.66
CA ARG A 205 15.24 -3.92 7.77
C ARG A 205 15.81 -2.52 7.53
N GLN A 206 16.10 -2.18 6.26
CA GLN A 206 16.55 -0.85 5.87
C GLN A 206 15.53 0.23 6.26
N GLU A 207 14.24 -0.04 6.08
CA GLU A 207 13.16 0.87 6.50
C GLU A 207 13.26 1.22 8.00
N ILE A 208 13.59 0.24 8.85
CA ILE A 208 13.77 0.45 10.30
C ILE A 208 15.02 1.28 10.59
N GLU A 209 16.16 0.88 10.02
CA GLU A 209 17.47 1.42 10.40
C GLU A 209 17.76 2.79 9.78
N GLU A 210 17.18 3.10 8.61
CA GLU A 210 17.45 4.32 7.85
C GLU A 210 16.27 5.30 7.83
N GLN A 211 15.01 4.82 7.79
CA GLN A 211 13.85 5.71 7.63
C GLN A 211 13.15 5.96 8.98
N TRP A 212 12.75 4.90 9.70
CA TRP A 212 12.13 5.05 11.02
C TRP A 212 13.06 5.68 12.04
N ARG A 213 14.36 5.42 11.93
CA ARG A 213 15.40 6.06 12.75
C ARG A 213 15.42 7.59 12.64
N LEU A 214 14.80 8.16 11.60
CA LEU A 214 14.70 9.62 11.47
C LEU A 214 13.71 10.23 12.46
N TYR A 215 12.80 9.45 13.05
CA TYR A 215 11.73 9.93 13.92
C TYR A 215 12.20 10.06 15.37
N ASP A 216 11.65 11.05 16.09
CA ASP A 216 12.08 11.36 17.45
C ASP A 216 11.55 10.32 18.45
N GLY A 217 10.36 9.75 18.17
CA GLY A 217 9.73 8.70 18.97
C GLY A 217 10.41 7.33 18.88
N PHE A 218 11.44 7.16 18.04
CA PHE A 218 12.06 5.87 17.80
C PHE A 218 13.58 5.91 17.70
N ASP A 219 14.25 5.11 18.54
CA ASP A 219 15.69 4.85 18.43
C ASP A 219 15.96 3.33 18.44
N PRO A 220 16.59 2.76 17.39
CA PRO A 220 16.84 1.32 17.29
C PRO A 220 17.71 0.74 18.41
N VAL A 221 18.56 1.55 19.06
CA VAL A 221 19.41 1.08 20.16
C VAL A 221 18.62 1.06 21.47
N LEU A 222 17.83 2.11 21.71
CA LEU A 222 16.99 2.24 22.89
C LEU A 222 15.87 1.20 22.89
N GLU A 223 15.21 0.97 21.76
CA GLU A 223 14.17 -0.06 21.60
C GLU A 223 14.71 -1.43 22.04
N ARG A 224 15.87 -1.85 21.51
CA ARG A 224 16.49 -3.13 21.88
C ARG A 224 16.81 -3.24 23.37
N LYS A 225 17.27 -2.13 23.97
CA LYS A 225 17.54 -2.06 25.42
C LYS A 225 16.27 -2.18 26.24
N LEU A 226 15.20 -1.46 25.87
CA LEU A 226 13.90 -1.52 26.53
C LEU A 226 13.33 -2.94 26.45
N ARG A 227 13.36 -3.56 25.26
CA ARG A 227 12.92 -4.94 25.07
C ARG A 227 13.69 -5.94 25.94
N ALA A 228 15.01 -5.81 26.02
CA ALA A 228 15.84 -6.65 26.88
C ALA A 228 15.51 -6.49 28.37
N ARG A 229 15.17 -5.26 28.80
CA ARG A 229 14.71 -4.99 30.19
C ARG A 229 13.35 -5.60 30.46
N ILE A 230 12.37 -5.39 29.57
CA ILE A 230 11.01 -5.95 29.67
C ILE A 230 11.09 -7.48 29.80
N LYS A 231 11.88 -8.15 28.95
CA LYS A 231 12.08 -9.61 29.00
C LYS A 231 12.66 -10.11 30.33
N ARG A 232 13.40 -9.26 31.04
CA ARG A 232 14.01 -9.56 32.34
C ARG A 232 13.13 -9.11 33.53
N GLY A 233 11.93 -8.59 33.29
CA GLY A 233 11.06 -8.04 34.33
C GLY A 233 11.62 -6.76 34.97
N VAL A 234 12.53 -6.05 34.29
CA VAL A 234 13.15 -4.83 34.82
C VAL A 234 12.32 -3.62 34.42
N ASN A 235 12.01 -2.77 35.40
CA ASN A 235 11.25 -1.54 35.19
C ASN A 235 11.90 -0.65 34.11
N CYS A 236 11.11 -0.13 33.18
CA CYS A 236 11.53 0.77 32.10
C CYS A 236 11.24 2.25 32.39
N HIS A 237 10.83 2.60 33.62
CA HIS A 237 10.51 3.95 34.08
C HIS A 237 9.46 4.65 33.21
N GLY A 238 8.43 3.90 32.79
CA GLY A 238 7.38 4.39 31.91
C GLY A 238 7.80 4.61 30.46
N ARG A 239 9.06 4.29 30.08
CA ARG A 239 9.49 4.36 28.68
C ARG A 239 9.00 3.15 27.92
N PHE A 240 8.41 3.42 26.78
CA PHE A 240 7.90 2.45 25.83
C PHE A 240 8.37 2.84 24.43
N MET A 241 8.58 1.83 23.58
CA MET A 241 8.82 1.99 22.15
C MET A 241 8.15 0.82 21.43
N PRO A 242 7.55 1.05 20.26
CA PRO A 242 6.89 -0.01 19.50
C PRO A 242 7.90 -1.11 19.14
N ARG A 243 7.41 -2.35 19.11
CA ARG A 243 8.17 -3.45 18.55
C ARG A 243 8.20 -3.34 17.03
N MET A 244 9.38 -3.09 16.46
CA MET A 244 9.60 -3.19 15.01
C MET A 244 9.67 -4.65 14.57
N VAL A 245 8.94 -5.01 13.51
CA VAL A 245 8.93 -6.35 12.90
C VAL A 245 9.01 -6.24 11.38
N VAL A 246 9.96 -6.94 10.79
CA VAL A 246 10.07 -7.05 9.33
C VAL A 246 9.15 -8.18 8.86
N ILE A 247 8.10 -7.84 8.11
CA ILE A 247 7.20 -8.79 7.44
C ILE A 247 7.13 -8.36 5.97
N PRO A 248 7.99 -8.89 5.10
CA PRO A 248 7.99 -8.54 3.69
C PRO A 248 6.66 -8.92 3.04
N PRO A 249 6.07 -8.06 2.19
CA PRO A 249 4.90 -8.45 1.43
C PRO A 249 5.21 -9.60 0.47
N GLY A 250 4.23 -10.45 0.24
CA GLY A 250 4.26 -11.44 -0.84
C GLY A 250 3.80 -10.84 -2.17
N MET A 251 4.00 -11.62 -3.25
CA MET A 251 3.32 -11.39 -4.52
C MET A 251 2.34 -12.53 -4.78
N GLU A 252 1.22 -12.20 -5.38
CA GLU A 252 0.28 -13.19 -5.88
C GLU A 252 0.70 -13.67 -7.27
N PHE A 253 0.75 -14.98 -7.46
CA PHE A 253 1.22 -15.61 -8.70
C PHE A 253 0.09 -16.14 -9.61
N HIS A 254 -1.19 -16.10 -9.22
CA HIS A 254 -2.29 -16.65 -10.04
C HIS A 254 -2.38 -16.05 -11.46
N HIS A 255 -1.97 -14.79 -11.62
CA HIS A 255 -1.95 -14.11 -12.92
C HIS A 255 -0.57 -14.14 -13.59
N ILE A 256 0.43 -14.76 -12.96
CA ILE A 256 1.77 -14.92 -13.49
C ILE A 256 1.90 -16.38 -13.90
N VAL A 257 1.71 -16.65 -15.19
CA VAL A 257 2.03 -17.96 -15.76
C VAL A 257 3.55 -18.02 -15.92
N PRO A 258 4.26 -18.90 -15.19
CA PRO A 258 5.70 -19.06 -15.37
C PRO A 258 5.93 -19.57 -16.81
N HIS A 259 6.78 -18.87 -17.56
CA HIS A 259 7.30 -19.42 -18.81
C HIS A 259 8.54 -20.24 -18.43
N GLU A 260 8.41 -21.57 -18.41
CA GLU A 260 9.55 -22.48 -18.22
C GLU A 260 10.44 -22.44 -19.47
N GLY A 261 11.29 -21.42 -19.60
CA GLY A 261 12.04 -21.20 -20.83
C GLY A 261 13.49 -20.73 -20.69
N ASP A 262 13.98 -20.32 -19.52
CA ASP A 262 15.31 -19.66 -19.45
C ASP A 262 16.07 -19.95 -18.14
N MET A 263 16.24 -21.23 -17.75
CA MET A 263 17.17 -21.59 -16.65
C MET A 263 18.32 -22.53 -17.04
N ASP A 264 18.39 -23.01 -18.27
CA ASP A 264 19.61 -23.61 -18.81
C ASP A 264 19.74 -23.21 -20.28
N GLY A 265 20.89 -22.63 -20.63
CA GLY A 265 21.23 -22.29 -22.01
C GLY A 265 21.23 -23.54 -22.88
N ASP A 266 20.73 -23.37 -24.11
CA ASP A 266 20.46 -24.41 -25.11
C ASP A 266 19.16 -25.20 -24.91
N THR A 267 18.04 -24.58 -25.29
CA THR A 267 16.89 -25.34 -25.80
C THR A 267 16.53 -24.80 -27.17
N GLU A 268 16.77 -25.62 -28.20
CA GLU A 268 16.21 -25.41 -29.53
C GLU A 268 14.70 -25.22 -29.38
N ARG A 269 14.20 -24.05 -29.75
CA ARG A 269 12.76 -23.79 -29.82
C ARG A 269 12.16 -24.77 -30.83
N ASN A 270 11.42 -25.77 -30.36
CA ASN A 270 10.48 -26.48 -31.22
C ASN A 270 9.40 -25.47 -31.67
N GLU A 271 9.33 -25.22 -32.97
CA GLU A 271 8.44 -24.24 -33.62
C GLU A 271 6.94 -24.65 -33.59
N GLU A 272 6.56 -25.72 -32.89
CA GLU A 272 5.26 -26.37 -33.08
C GLU A 272 4.13 -25.96 -32.10
N ASP A 273 4.37 -25.07 -31.14
CA ASP A 273 3.29 -24.49 -30.33
C ASP A 273 3.50 -22.98 -30.12
N PRO A 274 3.10 -22.12 -31.08
CA PRO A 274 3.13 -20.69 -30.86
C PRO A 274 2.03 -20.35 -29.86
N THR A 275 2.41 -20.13 -28.60
CA THR A 275 1.55 -19.42 -27.65
C THR A 275 1.05 -18.15 -28.34
N PRO A 276 -0.27 -17.94 -28.47
CA PRO A 276 -0.79 -16.78 -29.18
C PRO A 276 -0.21 -15.49 -28.59
N ASP A 277 0.24 -14.59 -29.45
CA ASP A 277 0.71 -13.28 -29.00
C ASP A 277 -0.37 -12.62 -28.14
N PRO A 278 -0.01 -12.02 -26.98
CA PRO A 278 -0.98 -11.35 -26.13
C PRO A 278 -1.76 -10.29 -26.92
N PRO A 279 -3.05 -10.03 -26.61
CA PRO A 279 -3.86 -9.05 -27.35
C PRO A 279 -3.20 -7.66 -27.47
N ILE A 280 -2.50 -7.24 -26.40
CA ILE A 280 -1.77 -5.96 -26.34
C ILE A 280 -0.53 -5.91 -27.24
N TRP A 281 -0.05 -7.07 -27.72
CA TRP A 281 1.19 -7.17 -28.49
C TRP A 281 1.15 -6.30 -29.74
N SER A 282 0.07 -6.38 -30.52
CA SER A 282 -0.10 -5.56 -31.72
C SER A 282 -0.09 -4.05 -31.43
N GLU A 283 -0.65 -3.63 -30.29
CA GLU A 283 -0.70 -2.22 -29.87
C GLU A 283 0.67 -1.70 -29.44
N VAL A 284 1.53 -2.56 -28.92
CA VAL A 284 2.87 -2.22 -28.43
C VAL A 284 3.90 -2.30 -29.55
N MET A 285 3.88 -3.37 -30.34
CA MET A 285 4.88 -3.64 -31.38
C MET A 285 4.90 -2.58 -32.48
N ARG A 286 3.77 -1.90 -32.74
CA ARG A 286 3.68 -0.80 -33.74
C ARG A 286 4.62 0.37 -33.48
N PHE A 287 5.15 0.49 -32.25
CA PHE A 287 6.06 1.57 -31.88
C PHE A 287 7.55 1.18 -31.97
N PHE A 288 7.87 -0.07 -32.29
CA PHE A 288 9.26 -0.53 -32.39
C PHE A 288 9.65 -0.76 -33.85
N THR A 289 10.77 -0.15 -34.27
CA THR A 289 11.36 -0.41 -35.59
C THR A 289 11.71 -1.89 -35.81
N ASN A 290 12.25 -2.56 -34.78
CA ASN A 290 12.45 -4.01 -34.80
C ASN A 290 11.80 -4.64 -33.55
N PRO A 291 10.55 -5.12 -33.66
CA PRO A 291 9.84 -5.68 -32.53
C PRO A 291 10.40 -7.03 -32.03
N ARG A 292 11.30 -7.67 -32.80
CA ARG A 292 11.95 -8.93 -32.41
C ARG A 292 13.13 -8.77 -31.45
N LYS A 293 13.58 -7.53 -31.18
CA LYS A 293 14.62 -7.31 -30.17
C LYS A 293 14.08 -7.63 -28.77
N PRO A 294 14.93 -8.17 -27.86
CA PRO A 294 14.61 -8.29 -26.45
C PRO A 294 14.07 -6.97 -25.87
N MET A 295 13.12 -7.07 -24.95
CA MET A 295 12.46 -5.91 -24.35
C MET A 295 12.96 -5.67 -22.93
N ILE A 296 13.37 -4.44 -22.64
CA ILE A 296 13.50 -3.90 -21.29
C ILE A 296 12.15 -3.32 -20.92
N LEU A 297 11.41 -4.03 -20.08
CA LEU A 297 10.11 -3.60 -19.57
C LEU A 297 10.29 -2.86 -18.24
N ALA A 298 9.87 -1.60 -18.18
CA ALA A 298 9.78 -0.84 -16.94
C ALA A 298 8.31 -0.57 -16.60
N LEU A 299 7.84 -1.05 -15.45
CA LEU A 299 6.48 -0.83 -14.95
C LEU A 299 6.54 -0.03 -13.65
N ALA A 300 6.09 1.22 -13.69
CA ALA A 300 5.97 2.05 -12.50
C ALA A 300 4.92 3.13 -12.72
N ARG A 301 4.45 3.75 -11.63
CA ARG A 301 3.69 5.00 -11.72
C ARG A 301 4.61 6.15 -12.19
N PRO A 302 4.10 7.14 -12.94
CA PRO A 302 4.87 8.32 -13.36
C PRO A 302 5.07 9.27 -12.17
N ASP A 303 5.96 8.87 -11.26
CA ASP A 303 6.35 9.64 -10.10
C ASP A 303 7.83 10.04 -10.22
N PRO A 304 8.21 11.30 -9.97
CA PRO A 304 9.61 11.75 -10.05
C PRO A 304 10.60 10.89 -9.25
N LYS A 305 10.17 10.25 -8.16
CA LYS A 305 11.01 9.32 -7.36
C LYS A 305 11.35 8.03 -8.10
N LYS A 306 10.54 7.61 -9.07
CA LYS A 306 10.79 6.40 -9.87
C LYS A 306 11.87 6.59 -10.92
N ASN A 307 12.29 7.82 -11.15
CA ASN A 307 13.44 8.18 -11.98
C ASN A 307 13.36 7.65 -13.43
N ILE A 308 12.15 7.49 -13.97
CA ILE A 308 11.89 6.96 -15.32
C ILE A 308 12.54 7.86 -16.38
N THR A 309 12.53 9.19 -16.20
CA THR A 309 13.18 10.12 -17.13
C THR A 309 14.68 9.83 -17.28
N THR A 310 15.36 9.49 -16.19
CA THR A 310 16.79 9.14 -16.24
C THR A 310 17.00 7.78 -16.90
N LEU A 311 16.10 6.81 -16.68
CA LEU A 311 16.13 5.53 -17.40
C LEU A 311 16.02 5.74 -18.92
N VAL A 312 15.05 6.55 -19.36
CA VAL A 312 14.86 6.87 -20.79
C VAL A 312 16.09 7.57 -21.36
N LYS A 313 16.65 8.54 -20.63
CA LYS A 313 17.87 9.25 -21.05
C LYS A 313 19.07 8.31 -21.17
N ALA A 314 19.33 7.49 -20.15
CA ALA A 314 20.44 6.55 -20.13
C ALA A 314 20.33 5.51 -21.27
N PHE A 315 19.12 5.01 -21.53
CA PHE A 315 18.86 4.14 -22.67
C PHE A 315 19.10 4.85 -24.02
N GLY A 316 18.59 6.08 -24.17
CA GLY A 316 18.79 6.91 -25.37
C GLY A 316 20.25 7.21 -25.69
N GLU A 317 21.06 7.48 -24.66
CA GLU A 317 22.49 7.80 -24.80
C GLU A 317 23.36 6.55 -25.04
N CYS A 318 22.89 5.35 -24.68
CA CYS A 318 23.64 4.10 -24.86
C CYS A 318 23.35 3.45 -26.21
N ARG A 319 24.14 3.79 -27.24
CA ARG A 319 24.01 3.21 -28.59
C ARG A 319 24.05 1.66 -28.61
N PRO A 320 25.00 0.97 -27.95
CA PRO A 320 25.03 -0.49 -27.94
C PRO A 320 23.73 -1.10 -27.38
N LEU A 321 23.15 -0.48 -26.35
CA LEU A 321 21.92 -0.97 -25.73
C LEU A 321 20.71 -0.80 -26.65
N ARG A 322 20.61 0.31 -27.39
CA ARG A 322 19.56 0.51 -28.41
C ARG A 322 19.69 -0.44 -29.60
N GLU A 323 20.92 -0.84 -29.94
CA GLU A 323 21.14 -1.84 -30.99
C GLU A 323 20.65 -3.23 -30.54
N LEU A 324 20.78 -3.56 -29.24
CA LEU A 324 20.47 -4.87 -28.68
C LEU A 324 19.03 -5.04 -28.16
N ALA A 325 18.39 -4.00 -27.65
CA ALA A 325 17.10 -4.11 -26.97
C ALA A 325 16.13 -2.97 -27.30
N ASN A 326 14.85 -3.19 -27.02
CA ASN A 326 13.79 -2.19 -27.02
C ASN A 326 13.50 -1.75 -25.58
N LEU A 327 13.21 -0.47 -25.32
CA LEU A 327 12.71 0.00 -24.02
C LEU A 327 11.20 0.23 -24.09
N PHE A 328 10.45 -0.39 -23.20
CA PHE A 328 9.00 -0.19 -23.07
C PHE A 328 8.63 0.28 -21.67
N TYR A 329 7.91 1.40 -21.59
CA TYR A 329 7.34 1.96 -20.36
C TYR A 329 5.88 2.37 -20.63
N PRO A 330 4.89 1.58 -20.19
CA PRO A 330 3.48 1.94 -20.32
C PRO A 330 3.10 2.99 -19.25
N ASN A 331 2.47 4.08 -19.67
CA ASN A 331 1.96 5.15 -18.80
C ASN A 331 0.47 5.38 -19.11
N ASP A 332 -0.34 5.73 -18.12
CA ASP A 332 -1.81 5.67 -18.20
C ASP A 332 -2.46 6.37 -19.42
N LEU A 333 -3.30 5.58 -20.10
CA LEU A 333 -4.56 5.84 -20.81
C LEU A 333 -4.71 6.80 -22.01
N THR A 334 -3.72 7.57 -22.49
CA THR A 334 -3.87 8.23 -23.83
C THR A 334 -2.58 8.52 -24.59
N SER A 335 -1.40 8.27 -24.03
CA SER A 335 -0.15 8.47 -24.76
C SER A 335 0.89 7.42 -24.39
N LEU A 336 1.20 6.57 -25.36
CA LEU A 336 2.34 5.68 -25.32
C LEU A 336 3.59 6.55 -25.53
N ALA A 337 4.32 6.83 -24.45
CA ALA A 337 5.67 7.39 -24.55
C ALA A 337 6.61 6.26 -24.98
N VAL A 338 6.61 5.93 -26.27
CA VAL A 338 7.64 5.05 -26.83
C VAL A 338 8.81 5.90 -27.27
N ALA A 339 9.92 5.69 -26.59
CA ALA A 339 11.19 6.27 -26.98
C ALA A 339 11.80 5.42 -28.12
N ASP A 340 11.25 5.51 -29.34
CA ASP A 340 12.01 5.15 -30.54
C ASP A 340 12.89 6.35 -30.89
N ILE A 341 13.97 6.55 -30.12
CA ILE A 341 14.95 7.63 -30.34
C ILE A 341 15.84 7.24 -31.52
N ASN A 342 15.26 7.05 -32.70
CA ASN A 342 16.00 6.87 -33.94
C ASN A 342 16.04 8.13 -34.80
N ASN A 343 15.33 9.20 -34.43
CA ASN A 343 15.52 10.51 -35.05
C ASN A 343 15.93 11.52 -33.98
N GLY A 344 17.24 11.76 -33.90
CA GLY A 344 17.79 12.80 -33.05
C GLY A 344 17.18 14.16 -33.34
N LYS A 345 16.29 14.60 -32.46
CA LYS A 345 16.04 16.00 -32.08
C LYS A 345 15.27 15.99 -30.74
N PRO A 346 15.54 16.97 -29.88
CA PRO A 346 15.17 16.96 -28.46
C PRO A 346 13.66 16.92 -28.21
#